data_AF-A0A2D4JRR9-F1
#
_entry.id   AF-A0A2D4JRR9-F1
#
_cell.length_a   1.000
_cell.length_b   1.000
_cell.length_c   1.000
_cell.angle_alpha   90.00
_cell.angle_beta   90.00
_cell.angle_gamma   90.00
#
_symmetry.space_group_name_H-M   'P 1'
#
loop_
_entity.id
_entity.type
_entity.pdbx_description
1 polymer ?
#
loop_
_entity_poly.entity_id
_entity_poly.type
_entity_poly.pdbx_seq_one_letter_code
_entity_poly.pdbx_strand_id
1 'polypeptide(L)'
;DRFLHIMQQHPEMIQQMLSTVLNIIIFEDCRNQWSMSRPLLGLILLNEKYFSDLRNSIVNSQPPEKQQAMHLCFENLMEGIERNLLTKNRDMFTQNLSAFRREVNDSMKNSTYGVNSNDMMS
;
A
#
# COMPACT_ATOMS: atom_id res chain seq x y z
N ASP A 1 24.13 -16.94 -6.59
CA ASP A 1 24.06 -17.66 -5.29
C ASP A 1 24.22 -16.85 -4.01
N ARG A 2 25.19 -15.92 -3.85
CA ARG A 2 25.33 -15.16 -2.58
C ARG A 2 24.08 -14.38 -2.15
N PHE A 3 23.34 -13.81 -3.09
CA PHE A 3 22.11 -13.06 -2.80
C PHE A 3 21.02 -13.94 -2.18
N LEU A 4 20.79 -15.14 -2.72
CA LEU A 4 19.84 -16.11 -2.17
C LEU A 4 20.26 -16.55 -0.76
N HIS A 5 21.57 -16.76 -0.55
CA HIS A 5 22.08 -17.13 0.77
C HIS A 5 21.84 -16.02 1.81
N ILE A 6 22.07 -14.75 1.46
CA ILE A 6 21.79 -13.62 2.35
C ILE A 6 20.28 -13.48 2.63
N MET A 7 19.43 -13.66 1.62
CA MET A 7 17.97 -13.63 1.79
C MET A 7 17.46 -14.77 2.68
N GLN A 8 18.11 -15.95 2.64
CA GLN A 8 17.81 -17.08 3.53
C GLN A 8 18.25 -16.84 4.97
N GLN A 9 19.36 -16.12 5.17
CA GLN A 9 19.88 -15.81 6.51
C GLN A 9 19.15 -14.64 7.18
N HIS A 10 18.59 -13.71 6.39
CA HIS A 10 17.91 -12.51 6.88
C HIS A 10 16.54 -12.32 6.21
N PRO A 11 15.54 -13.15 6.54
CA PRO A 11 14.18 -13.01 6.00
C PRO A 11 13.56 -11.64 6.35
N GLU A 12 14.03 -10.97 7.42
CA GLU A 12 13.62 -9.60 7.76
C GLU A 12 13.91 -8.58 6.66
N MET A 13 14.90 -8.82 5.80
CA MET A 13 15.26 -7.87 4.73
C MET A 13 14.14 -7.75 3.70
N ILE A 14 13.46 -8.85 3.36
CA ILE A 14 12.36 -8.81 2.39
C ILE A 14 11.15 -8.08 2.99
N GLN A 15 10.91 -8.28 4.29
CA GLN A 15 9.85 -7.58 5.03
C GLN A 15 10.11 -6.08 5.09
N GLN A 16 11.35 -5.68 5.39
CA GLN A 16 11.80 -4.28 5.36
C GLN A 16 11.59 -3.68 3.96
N MET A 17 12.02 -4.38 2.90
CA MET A 17 11.82 -3.91 1.52
C MET A 17 10.34 -3.74 1.17
N LEU A 18 9.47 -4.68 1.56
CA LEU A 18 8.03 -4.57 1.35
C LEU A 18 7.46 -3.34 2.06
N SER A 19 7.80 -3.16 3.34
CA SER A 19 7.35 -2.04 4.15
C SER A 19 7.83 -0.70 3.57
N THR A 20 9.10 -0.59 3.19
CA THR A 20 9.65 0.63 2.58
C THR A 20 8.95 0.96 1.26
N VAL A 21 8.81 0.00 0.35
CA VAL A 21 8.17 0.25 -0.95
C VAL A 21 6.70 0.63 -0.78
N LEU A 22 5.98 -0.03 0.12
CA LEU A 22 4.57 0.29 0.39
C LEU A 22 4.42 1.69 1.01
N ASN A 23 5.27 2.05 1.96
CA ASN A 23 5.26 3.40 2.55
C ASN A 23 5.57 4.48 1.53
N ILE A 24 6.55 4.26 0.63
CA ILE A 24 6.83 5.20 -0.48
C ILE A 24 5.59 5.39 -1.36
N ILE A 25 4.85 4.32 -1.66
CA ILE A 25 3.65 4.41 -2.50
C ILE A 25 2.50 5.15 -1.80
N ILE A 26 2.34 4.92 -0.50
CA ILE A 26 1.26 5.52 0.30
C ILE A 26 1.55 7.00 0.61
N PHE A 27 2.79 7.34 0.94
CA PHE A 27 3.12 8.63 1.55
C PHE A 27 3.95 9.58 0.67
N GLU A 28 4.67 9.07 -0.35
CA GLU A 28 5.50 9.93 -1.19
C GLU A 28 4.85 10.26 -2.54
N ASP A 29 5.23 11.43 -3.08
CA ASP A 29 4.88 11.81 -4.45
C ASP A 29 5.75 11.06 -5.48
N CYS A 30 5.56 9.74 -5.54
CA CYS A 30 6.41 8.88 -6.35
C CYS A 30 6.16 9.11 -7.85
N ARG A 31 7.10 9.75 -8.55
CA ARG A 31 7.01 9.96 -10.02
C ARG A 31 7.13 8.66 -10.83
N ASN A 32 7.64 7.58 -10.24
CA ASN A 32 7.91 6.29 -10.90
C ASN A 32 6.97 5.15 -10.44
N GLN A 33 5.69 5.45 -10.14
CA GLN A 33 4.71 4.45 -9.67
C GLN A 33 4.66 3.16 -10.50
N TRP A 34 4.69 3.32 -11.82
CA TRP A 34 4.61 2.23 -12.79
C TRP A 34 5.80 1.27 -12.67
N SER A 35 6.97 1.80 -12.31
CA SER A 35 8.18 1.02 -12.10
C SER A 35 8.19 0.31 -10.74
N MET A 36 7.50 0.87 -9.73
CA MET A 36 7.43 0.32 -8.38
C MET A 36 6.30 -0.70 -8.16
N SER A 37 5.28 -0.73 -9.02
CA SER A 37 4.18 -1.72 -8.91
C SER A 37 4.68 -3.16 -9.03
N ARG A 38 5.55 -3.41 -10.02
CA ARG A 38 6.11 -4.73 -10.32
C ARG A 38 6.96 -5.32 -9.18
N PRO A 39 7.93 -4.58 -8.60
CA PRO A 39 8.67 -5.09 -7.44
C PRO A 39 7.77 -5.24 -6.21
N LEU A 40 6.79 -4.34 -6.00
CA LEU A 40 5.85 -4.47 -4.88
C LEU A 40 5.03 -5.77 -4.97
N LEU A 41 4.46 -6.09 -6.13
CA LEU A 41 3.71 -7.35 -6.30
C LEU A 41 4.58 -8.57 -6.01
N GLY A 42 5.83 -8.57 -6.50
CA GLY A 42 6.78 -9.63 -6.20
C GLY A 42 7.06 -9.80 -4.71
N LEU A 43 7.22 -8.69 -3.99
CA LEU A 43 7.45 -8.70 -2.53
C LEU A 43 6.21 -9.18 -1.75
N ILE A 44 5.01 -8.80 -2.18
CA ILE A 44 3.74 -9.23 -1.58
C ILE A 44 3.57 -10.74 -1.75
N LEU A 45 3.70 -11.26 -2.97
CA LEU A 45 3.52 -12.70 -3.25
C LEU A 45 4.58 -13.56 -2.56
N LEU A 46 5.77 -13.02 -2.33
CA LEU A 46 6.84 -13.70 -1.61
C LEU A 46 6.59 -13.75 -0.08
N ASN A 47 5.84 -12.79 0.47
CA ASN A 47 5.59 -12.65 1.91
C ASN A 47 4.14 -12.27 2.24
N GLU A 48 3.18 -13.06 1.76
CA GLU A 48 1.74 -12.79 1.92
C GLU A 48 1.33 -12.63 3.40
N LYS A 49 1.89 -13.47 4.28
CA LYS A 49 1.63 -13.39 5.73
C LYS A 49 2.04 -12.04 6.31
N TYR A 50 3.27 -11.62 6.03
CA TYR A 50 3.78 -10.34 6.52
C TYR A 50 3.04 -9.15 5.89
N PHE A 51 2.66 -9.25 4.61
CA PHE A 51 1.80 -8.24 3.98
C PHE A 51 0.47 -8.07 4.71
N SER A 52 -0.18 -9.17 5.10
CA SER A 52 -1.41 -9.12 5.90
C SER A 52 -1.20 -8.44 7.25
N ASP A 53 -0.11 -8.78 7.96
CA ASP A 53 0.22 -8.15 9.25
C ASP A 53 0.51 -6.65 9.09
N LEU A 54 1.26 -6.28 8.04
CA LEU A 54 1.58 -4.89 7.70
C LEU A 54 0.32 -4.10 7.35
N ARG A 55 -0.59 -4.66 6.54
CA ARG A 55 -1.89 -4.07 6.23
C ARG A 55 -2.66 -3.76 7.52
N ASN A 56 -2.80 -4.75 8.40
CA ASN A 56 -3.53 -4.57 9.65
C ASN A 56 -2.88 -3.50 10.53
N SER A 57 -1.54 -3.46 10.59
CA SER A 57 -0.81 -2.42 11.32
C SER A 57 -1.05 -1.01 10.75
N ILE A 58 -1.10 -0.86 9.41
CA ILE A 58 -1.35 0.43 8.76
C ILE A 58 -2.81 0.86 8.94
N VAL A 59 -3.76 -0.06 8.83
CA VAL A 59 -5.19 0.22 9.07
C VAL A 59 -5.39 0.66 10.52
N ASN A 60 -4.86 -0.08 11.48
CA ASN A 60 -5.02 0.23 12.90
C ASN A 60 -4.32 1.52 13.35
N SER A 61 -3.33 2.02 12.58
CA SER A 61 -2.70 3.31 12.86
C SER A 61 -3.50 4.49 12.34
N GLN A 62 -4.53 4.27 11.51
CA GLN A 62 -5.45 5.33 11.08
C GLN A 62 -6.49 5.65 12.17
N PRO A 63 -7.02 6.89 12.19
CA PRO A 63 -8.18 7.24 13.01
C PRO A 63 -9.36 6.29 12.76
N PRO A 64 -10.15 5.91 13.79
CA PRO A 64 -11.25 4.94 13.68
C PRO A 64 -12.18 5.16 12.48
N GLU A 65 -12.52 6.41 12.19
CA GLU A 65 -13.39 6.82 11.09
C GLU A 65 -12.78 6.56 9.69
N LYS A 66 -11.46 6.41 9.59
CA LYS A 66 -10.73 6.13 8.34
C LYS A 66 -10.30 4.67 8.20
N GLN A 67 -10.36 3.87 9.27
CA GLN A 67 -9.91 2.47 9.25
C GLN A 67 -10.68 1.65 8.22
N GLN A 68 -12.00 1.80 8.15
CA GLN A 68 -12.84 1.09 7.20
C GLN A 68 -12.50 1.44 5.74
N ALA A 69 -12.26 2.73 5.46
CA ALA A 69 -11.88 3.19 4.13
C ALA A 69 -10.51 2.64 3.74
N MET A 70 -9.53 2.68 4.65
CA MET A 70 -8.20 2.12 4.43
C MET A 70 -8.24 0.60 4.20
N HIS A 71 -9.08 -0.12 4.96
CA HIS A 71 -9.28 -1.55 4.75
C HIS A 71 -9.81 -1.84 3.34
N LEU A 72 -10.81 -1.09 2.88
CA LEU A 72 -11.37 -1.25 1.53
C LEU A 72 -10.32 -0.94 0.45
N CYS A 73 -9.49 0.08 0.63
CA CYS A 73 -8.40 0.38 -0.30
C CYS A 73 -7.48 -0.85 -0.47
N PHE A 74 -7.09 -1.51 0.62
CA PHE A 74 -6.24 -2.70 0.55
C PHE A 74 -6.94 -3.93 -0.06
N GLU A 75 -8.26 -4.08 0.11
CA GLU A 75 -9.02 -5.13 -0.59
C GLU A 75 -9.02 -4.87 -2.11
N ASN A 76 -9.33 -3.64 -2.53
CA ASN A 76 -9.30 -3.22 -3.95
C ASN A 76 -7.90 -3.37 -4.56
N LEU A 77 -6.84 -3.14 -3.79
CA LEU A 77 -5.46 -3.33 -4.24
C LEU A 77 -5.19 -4.77 -4.72
N MET A 78 -5.75 -5.76 -4.01
CA MET A 78 -5.54 -7.19 -4.26
C MET A 78 -6.67 -7.84 -5.07
N GLU A 79 -7.69 -7.08 -5.47
CA GLU A 79 -8.83 -7.58 -6.22
C GLU A 79 -8.38 -8.18 -7.57
N GLY A 80 -8.76 -9.43 -7.82
CA GLY A 80 -8.42 -10.14 -9.06
C GLY A 80 -6.95 -10.51 -9.21
N ILE A 81 -6.12 -10.34 -8.17
CA ILE A 81 -4.71 -10.70 -8.20
C ILE A 81 -4.51 -12.17 -7.89
N GLU A 82 -3.84 -12.87 -8.81
CA GLU A 82 -3.47 -14.27 -8.64
C GLU A 82 -2.07 -14.42 -8.04
N ARG A 83 -1.74 -15.63 -7.56
CA ARG A 83 -0.41 -15.96 -7.03
C ARG A 83 0.61 -16.24 -8.14
N ASN A 84 0.78 -15.32 -9.08
CA ASN A 84 1.75 -15.43 -10.18
C ASN A 84 2.25 -14.06 -10.65
N LEU A 85 3.34 -14.05 -11.43
CA LEU A 85 3.94 -12.83 -11.99
C LEU A 85 3.72 -12.68 -13.49
N LEU A 86 2.64 -13.28 -14.03
CA LEU A 86 2.30 -13.17 -15.44
C LEU A 86 2.00 -11.71 -15.80
N THR A 87 2.23 -11.34 -17.06
CA THR A 87 2.01 -9.97 -17.55
C THR A 87 0.61 -9.46 -17.24
N LYS A 88 -0.43 -10.25 -17.52
CA LYS A 88 -1.83 -9.90 -17.19
C LYS A 88 -2.02 -9.54 -15.71
N ASN A 89 -1.46 -10.35 -14.82
CA ASN A 89 -1.61 -10.14 -13.37
C ASN A 89 -0.82 -8.91 -12.88
N ARG A 90 0.38 -8.68 -13.43
CA ARG A 90 1.18 -7.48 -13.16
C ARG A 90 0.49 -6.20 -13.65
N ASP A 91 -0.13 -6.25 -14.82
CA ASP A 91 -0.86 -5.12 -15.39
C ASP A 91 -2.13 -4.82 -14.61
N MET A 92 -2.82 -5.85 -14.11
CA MET A 92 -3.95 -5.71 -13.18
C MET A 92 -3.50 -5.02 -11.88
N PHE A 93 -2.44 -5.53 -11.24
CA PHE A 93 -1.93 -4.95 -10.00
C PHE A 93 -1.52 -3.48 -10.18
N THR A 94 -0.94 -3.14 -11.33
CA THR A 94 -0.55 -1.74 -11.61
C THR A 94 -1.78 -0.82 -11.70
N GLN A 95 -2.88 -1.29 -12.28
CA GLN A 95 -4.15 -0.56 -12.30
C GLN A 95 -4.72 -0.39 -10.89
N ASN A 96 -4.82 -1.49 -10.13
CA ASN A 96 -5.31 -1.47 -8.74
C ASN A 96 -4.49 -0.52 -7.86
N LEU A 97 -3.15 -0.55 -8.00
CA LEU A 97 -2.25 0.33 -7.25
C LEU A 97 -2.45 1.81 -7.56
N SER A 98 -2.84 2.13 -8.80
CA SER A 98 -3.12 3.49 -9.23
C SER A 98 -4.41 4.01 -8.57
N ALA A 99 -5.44 3.17 -8.51
CA ALA A 99 -6.68 3.47 -7.80
C ALA A 99 -6.44 3.59 -6.28
N PHE A 100 -5.74 2.62 -5.68
CA PHE A 100 -5.37 2.60 -4.27
C PHE A 100 -4.73 3.92 -3.82
N ARG A 101 -3.71 4.40 -4.56
CA ARG A 101 -3.03 5.66 -4.20
C ARG A 101 -3.97 6.86 -4.25
N ARG A 102 -4.86 6.91 -5.23
CA ARG A 102 -5.85 8.00 -5.35
C ARG A 102 -6.79 7.98 -4.14
N GLU A 103 -7.36 6.83 -3.82
CA GLU A 103 -8.31 6.66 -2.71
C GLU A 103 -7.68 6.97 -1.36
N VAL A 104 -6.43 6.53 -1.14
CA VAL A 104 -5.66 6.85 0.06
C VAL A 104 -5.39 8.35 0.16
N ASN A 105 -4.95 9.00 -0.93
CA ASN A 105 -4.72 10.44 -0.94
C ASN A 105 -5.99 11.25 -0.70
N ASP A 106 -7.12 10.85 -1.29
CA ASP A 106 -8.41 11.51 -1.11
C ASP A 106 -8.89 11.34 0.35
N SER A 107 -8.75 10.14 0.92
CA SER A 107 -9.07 9.86 2.34
C SER A 107 -8.18 10.63 3.32
N MET A 108 -6.92 10.87 2.96
CA MET A 108 -5.98 11.65 3.78
C MET A 108 -6.24 13.15 3.68
N LYS A 109 -6.59 13.69 2.49
CA LYS A 109 -6.90 15.11 2.28
C LYS A 109 -8.23 15.54 2.90
N ASN A 110 -9.21 14.65 3.04
CA ASN A 110 -10.47 14.98 3.70
C ASN A 110 -10.33 15.28 5.21
N SER A 111 -9.13 15.15 5.80
CA SER A 111 -8.85 15.59 7.18
C SER A 111 -8.72 17.11 7.35
N THR A 112 -8.37 17.86 6.29
CA THR A 112 -7.99 19.28 6.43
C THR A 112 -9.13 20.29 6.25
N TYR A 113 -10.34 19.84 5.92
CA TYR A 113 -11.49 20.74 5.68
C TYR A 113 -12.51 20.80 6.84
N GLY A 114 -12.18 20.26 8.01
CA GLY A 114 -13.08 20.17 9.16
C GLY A 114 -12.92 21.25 10.25
N VAL A 115 -12.14 22.31 10.02
CA VAL A 115 -11.98 23.41 11.00
C VAL A 115 -12.18 24.75 10.29
N ASN A 116 -13.12 25.55 10.82
CA ASN A 116 -13.53 26.92 10.44
C ASN A 116 -14.79 27.09 9.57
N SER A 117 -15.91 26.53 10.02
CA SER A 117 -17.19 27.27 9.96
C SER A 117 -17.73 27.31 11.37
N ASN A 118 -17.73 28.49 11.99
CA ASN A 118 -18.70 28.96 13.02
C ASN A 118 -18.19 30.15 13.86
N ASP A 119 -17.44 31.11 13.30
CA ASP A 119 -17.29 32.41 13.96
C ASP A 119 -18.14 33.48 13.25
N MET A 120 -19.34 33.63 13.83
CA MET A 120 -20.01 34.88 14.16
C MET A 120 -20.44 35.82 13.02
N MET A 121 -21.66 35.58 12.52
CA MET A 121 -22.63 36.67 12.37
C MET A 121 -23.23 36.98 13.75
N SER A 122 -22.88 38.12 14.33
CA SER A 122 -23.69 38.88 15.30
C SER A 122 -23.21 40.33 15.30
#